data_AF-A0A127QQV7-F1
#
_entry.id   AF-A0A127QQV7-F1
#
_cell.length_a   1.000
_cell.length_b   1.000
_cell.length_c   1.000
_cell.angle_alpha   90.00
_cell.angle_beta   90.00
_cell.angle_gamma   90.00
#
_symmetry.space_group_name_H-M   'P 1'
#
loop_
_entity.id
_entity.type
_entity.pdbx_description
1 polymer ?
#
loop_
_entity_poly.entity_id
_entity_poly.type
_entity_poly.pdbx_seq_one_letter_code
_entity_poly.pdbx_strand_id
1 'polypeptide(L)'
;MRANKEFIGLDKGFWAHVRSISEAQGYTVRGAGVIKTLTAAGIVAAFRKLGLSSDHLVYGGQLTERGVVLCRYFAYRADVLDNFVQPRLMDATRAETVYNELKARLRPKLSVTMNKQSGEMKKIAYLTAIVNMIVESVAGLDGFNYNPGQLTTFTRGAMPLRTLSRRVDGALPGVVNPVALWEIKEYYYTTTFGSRVADGVYETLLDGMELEEMREHEGRNVEHMLALDAHFTWWVKGRSYLCRIIDMLHMGYVDEVLFGYEVVERLPSLVQEWVALAQQQAQAIHEPQIRGADDAVPEEDGQLF
;
A
#
# COMPACT_ATOMS: atom_id res chain seq x y z
N MET A 1 8.00 2.76 3.96
CA MET A 1 8.95 1.85 3.29
C MET A 1 8.53 1.67 1.84
N ARG A 2 9.48 1.78 0.91
CA ARG A 2 9.28 1.48 -0.53
C ARG A 2 9.72 0.05 -0.84
N ALA A 3 9.22 -0.50 -1.95
CA ALA A 3 9.65 -1.80 -2.45
C ALA A 3 11.16 -1.82 -2.75
N ASN A 4 11.81 -2.93 -2.45
CA ASN A 4 13.19 -3.17 -2.86
C ASN A 4 13.23 -3.41 -4.38
N LYS A 5 14.04 -2.61 -5.07
CA LYS A 5 14.22 -2.64 -6.53
C LYS A 5 14.60 -4.01 -7.09
N GLU A 6 15.24 -4.88 -6.30
CA GLU A 6 15.59 -6.24 -6.71
C GLU A 6 14.37 -7.14 -6.98
N PHE A 7 13.20 -6.80 -6.43
CA PHE A 7 11.98 -7.62 -6.51
C PHE A 7 10.81 -6.91 -7.20
N ILE A 8 11.02 -5.70 -7.72
CA ILE A 8 10.02 -4.98 -8.52
C ILE A 8 9.96 -5.59 -9.92
N GLY A 9 8.76 -5.71 -10.49
CA GLY A 9 8.54 -6.18 -11.86
C GLY A 9 8.62 -7.70 -12.03
N LEU A 10 8.70 -8.46 -10.94
CA LEU A 10 8.58 -9.92 -10.99
C LEU A 10 7.18 -10.34 -11.42
N ASP A 11 7.10 -11.36 -12.27
CA ASP A 11 5.85 -11.77 -12.93
C ASP A 11 4.80 -12.32 -11.96
N LYS A 12 3.52 -12.30 -12.37
CA LYS A 12 2.39 -12.86 -11.59
C LYS A 12 2.59 -14.33 -11.23
N GLY A 13 3.30 -15.09 -12.07
CA GLY A 13 3.73 -16.45 -11.76
C GLY A 13 4.68 -16.49 -10.57
N PHE A 14 5.67 -15.60 -10.45
CA PHE A 14 6.58 -15.54 -9.29
C PHE A 14 5.79 -15.38 -7.99
N TRP A 15 4.85 -14.45 -7.95
CA TRP A 15 3.99 -14.20 -6.80
C TRP A 15 3.06 -15.39 -6.48
N ALA A 16 2.64 -16.15 -7.49
CA ALA A 16 1.93 -17.41 -7.28
C ALA A 16 2.81 -18.43 -6.53
N HIS A 17 4.10 -18.56 -6.88
CA HIS A 17 5.03 -19.43 -6.15
C HIS A 17 5.19 -18.97 -4.69
N VAL A 18 5.39 -17.67 -4.46
CA VAL A 18 5.50 -17.10 -3.11
C VAL A 18 4.28 -17.50 -2.27
N ARG A 19 3.07 -17.29 -2.80
CA ARG A 19 1.82 -17.59 -2.11
C ARG A 19 1.64 -19.08 -1.85
N SER A 20 1.85 -19.93 -2.86
CA SER A 20 1.73 -21.39 -2.74
C SER A 20 2.70 -21.98 -1.73
N ILE A 21 3.96 -21.54 -1.74
CA ILE A 21 4.97 -22.02 -0.79
C ILE A 21 4.64 -21.56 0.64
N SER A 22 4.27 -20.30 0.81
CA SER A 22 3.87 -19.75 2.11
C SER A 22 2.64 -20.46 2.70
N GLU A 23 1.65 -20.82 1.87
CA GLU A 23 0.50 -21.61 2.30
C GLU A 23 0.91 -23.03 2.70
N ALA A 24 1.70 -23.71 1.86
CA ALA A 24 2.10 -25.09 2.11
C ALA A 24 2.96 -25.26 3.37
N GLN A 25 3.86 -24.31 3.63
CA GLN A 25 4.81 -24.39 4.74
C GLN A 25 4.43 -23.55 5.97
N GLY A 26 3.51 -22.59 5.84
CA GLY A 26 3.26 -21.57 6.85
C GLY A 26 4.32 -20.46 6.85
N TYR A 27 3.97 -19.33 7.48
CA TYR A 27 4.74 -18.08 7.41
C TYR A 27 5.82 -17.95 8.49
N THR A 28 5.73 -18.71 9.58
CA THR A 28 6.64 -18.62 10.72
C THR A 28 7.21 -19.98 11.08
N VAL A 29 8.38 -19.96 11.73
CA VAL A 29 8.94 -21.16 12.35
C VAL A 29 8.17 -21.43 13.65
N ARG A 30 7.52 -22.61 13.72
CA ARG A 30 6.67 -23.00 14.85
C ARG A 30 7.46 -22.94 16.16
N GLY A 31 6.95 -22.18 17.13
CA GLY A 31 7.54 -22.04 18.46
C GLY A 31 8.72 -21.06 18.56
N ALA A 32 9.31 -20.62 17.44
CA ALA A 32 10.42 -19.66 17.44
C ALA A 32 9.97 -18.20 17.27
N GLY A 33 8.78 -17.98 16.68
CA GLY A 33 8.25 -16.62 16.46
C GLY A 33 8.96 -15.82 15.36
N VAL A 34 9.87 -16.46 14.61
CA VAL A 34 10.66 -15.88 13.51
C VAL A 34 9.97 -16.15 12.17
N ILE A 35 10.12 -15.23 11.21
CA ILE A 35 9.60 -15.39 9.84
C ILE A 35 10.37 -16.50 9.11
N LYS A 36 9.65 -17.33 8.37
CA LYS A 36 10.23 -18.49 7.69
C LYS A 36 10.94 -18.07 6.40
N THR A 37 12.18 -18.55 6.23
CA THR A 37 12.95 -18.49 4.99
C THR A 37 12.85 -19.80 4.20
N LEU A 38 13.32 -19.80 2.94
CA LEU A 38 13.26 -20.99 2.09
C LEU A 38 14.60 -21.71 1.97
N THR A 39 14.49 -23.03 1.89
CA THR A 39 15.57 -23.94 1.46
C THR A 39 15.11 -24.73 0.25
N ALA A 40 16.05 -25.26 -0.55
CA ALA A 40 15.73 -26.12 -1.70
C ALA A 40 14.86 -27.32 -1.27
N ALA A 41 15.22 -27.99 -0.18
CA ALA A 41 14.44 -29.08 0.39
C ALA A 41 13.02 -28.64 0.80
N GLY A 42 12.90 -27.44 1.37
CA GLY A 42 11.60 -26.85 1.69
C GLY A 42 10.73 -26.64 0.44
N ILE A 43 11.30 -26.08 -0.63
CA ILE A 43 10.58 -25.86 -1.89
C ILE A 43 10.03 -27.19 -2.43
N VAL A 44 10.88 -28.22 -2.54
CA VAL A 44 10.47 -29.56 -2.99
C VAL A 44 9.36 -30.12 -2.11
N ALA A 45 9.48 -30.00 -0.78
CA ALA A 45 8.47 -30.50 0.16
C ALA A 45 7.13 -29.75 0.01
N ALA A 46 7.15 -28.43 -0.19
CA ALA A 46 5.97 -27.62 -0.40
C ALA A 46 5.23 -28.01 -1.68
N PHE A 47 5.96 -28.12 -2.79
CA PHE A 47 5.38 -28.49 -4.08
C PHE A 47 4.85 -29.92 -4.09
N ARG A 48 5.58 -30.87 -3.48
CA ARG A 48 5.09 -32.24 -3.29
C ARG A 48 3.79 -32.28 -2.49
N LYS A 49 3.68 -31.51 -1.40
CA LYS A 49 2.46 -31.42 -0.58
C LYS A 49 1.25 -30.90 -1.39
N LEU A 50 1.50 -30.04 -2.38
CA LEU A 50 0.48 -29.47 -3.26
C LEU A 50 0.19 -30.33 -4.50
N GLY A 51 0.92 -31.44 -4.72
CA GLY A 51 0.79 -32.25 -5.94
C GLY A 51 1.36 -31.57 -7.20
N LEU A 52 2.34 -30.67 -7.03
CA LEU A 52 2.95 -29.89 -8.11
C LEU A 52 4.41 -30.32 -8.34
N SER A 53 4.92 -30.16 -9.57
CA SER A 53 6.35 -30.33 -9.86
C SER A 53 7.16 -29.13 -9.36
N SER A 54 8.32 -29.39 -8.76
CA SER A 54 9.29 -28.37 -8.34
C SER A 54 10.48 -28.24 -9.29
N ASP A 55 10.52 -28.96 -10.42
CA ASP A 55 11.73 -29.10 -11.25
C ASP A 55 12.21 -27.77 -11.84
N HIS A 56 11.28 -26.84 -12.09
CA HIS A 56 11.61 -25.48 -12.55
C HIS A 56 12.19 -24.57 -11.45
N LEU A 57 12.14 -25.00 -10.19
CA LEU A 57 12.73 -24.30 -9.04
C LEU A 57 13.94 -25.03 -8.46
N VAL A 58 13.92 -26.36 -8.48
CA VAL A 58 14.96 -27.24 -7.96
C VAL A 58 15.15 -28.41 -8.91
N TYR A 59 16.30 -28.48 -9.57
CA TYR A 59 16.64 -29.55 -10.51
C TYR A 59 17.94 -30.24 -10.08
N GLY A 60 17.97 -31.57 -10.08
CA GLY A 60 19.16 -32.33 -9.65
C GLY A 60 19.61 -32.02 -8.21
N GLY A 61 18.70 -31.57 -7.35
CA GLY A 61 19.00 -31.15 -5.97
C GLY A 61 19.57 -29.72 -5.85
N GLN A 62 19.73 -28.99 -6.95
CA GLN A 62 20.24 -27.63 -6.98
C GLN A 62 19.12 -26.63 -7.29
N LEU A 63 19.22 -25.41 -6.73
CA LEU A 63 18.28 -24.33 -7.08
C LEU A 63 18.50 -23.90 -8.53
N THR A 64 17.40 -23.75 -9.28
CA THR A 64 17.43 -23.02 -10.55
C THR A 64 17.59 -21.52 -10.28
N GLU A 65 17.83 -20.71 -11.32
CA GLU A 65 17.86 -19.25 -11.18
C GLU A 65 16.58 -18.72 -10.50
N ARG A 66 15.41 -19.21 -10.92
CA ARG A 66 14.12 -18.84 -10.30
C ARG A 66 14.04 -19.29 -8.84
N GLY A 67 14.56 -20.48 -8.53
CA GLY A 67 14.67 -20.97 -7.15
C GLY A 67 15.57 -20.08 -6.28
N VAL A 68 16.70 -19.63 -6.81
CA VAL A 68 17.61 -18.70 -6.12
C VAL A 68 16.90 -17.37 -5.84
N VAL A 69 16.20 -16.79 -6.82
CA VAL A 69 15.44 -15.54 -6.64
C VAL A 69 14.37 -15.70 -5.54
N LEU A 70 13.64 -16.82 -5.53
CA LEU A 70 12.66 -17.10 -4.46
C LEU A 70 13.31 -17.19 -3.08
N CYS A 71 14.43 -17.90 -2.95
CA CYS A 71 15.16 -17.99 -1.69
C CYS A 71 15.62 -16.61 -1.21
N ARG A 72 16.17 -15.78 -2.10
CA ARG A 72 16.56 -14.39 -1.77
C ARG A 72 15.37 -13.55 -1.33
N TYR A 73 14.25 -13.62 -2.03
CA TYR A 73 13.04 -12.86 -1.67
C TYR A 73 12.52 -13.26 -0.29
N PHE A 74 12.45 -14.55 0.02
CA PHE A 74 12.00 -15.00 1.35
C PHE A 74 12.98 -14.61 2.46
N ALA A 75 14.29 -14.62 2.19
CA ALA A 75 15.29 -14.13 3.14
C ALA A 75 15.13 -12.63 3.38
N TYR A 76 15.00 -11.83 2.33
CA TYR A 76 14.75 -10.39 2.42
C TYR A 76 13.45 -10.08 3.18
N ARG A 77 12.35 -10.77 2.85
CA ARG A 77 11.07 -10.59 3.54
C ARG A 77 11.16 -10.93 5.02
N ALA A 78 11.89 -11.97 5.40
CA ALA A 78 12.12 -12.30 6.80
C ALA A 78 12.92 -11.20 7.51
N ASP A 79 14.05 -10.81 6.92
CA ASP A 79 14.94 -9.78 7.48
C ASP A 79 14.22 -8.44 7.68
N VAL A 80 13.51 -7.94 6.67
CA VAL A 80 12.81 -6.65 6.78
C VAL A 80 11.71 -6.69 7.84
N LEU A 81 11.02 -7.83 7.99
CA LEU A 81 9.97 -7.98 8.98
C LEU A 81 10.53 -8.02 10.40
N ASP A 82 11.58 -8.80 10.63
CA ASP A 82 12.20 -8.95 11.95
C ASP A 82 12.98 -7.69 12.36
N ASN A 83 13.76 -7.10 11.44
CA ASN A 83 14.74 -6.06 11.77
C ASN A 83 14.28 -4.62 11.46
N PHE A 84 13.30 -4.43 10.58
CA PHE A 84 12.80 -3.10 10.24
C PHE A 84 11.37 -2.86 10.74
N VAL A 85 10.45 -3.79 10.48
CA VAL A 85 9.01 -3.63 10.78
C VAL A 85 8.72 -3.84 12.26
N GLN A 86 9.11 -4.99 12.84
CA GLN A 86 8.79 -5.31 14.23
C GLN A 86 9.17 -4.18 15.22
N PRO A 87 10.39 -3.60 15.19
CA PRO A 87 10.79 -2.60 16.18
C PRO A 87 10.03 -1.27 16.08
N ARG A 88 9.42 -1.00 14.92
CA ARG A 88 8.69 0.25 14.66
C ARG A 88 7.22 0.19 15.02
N LEU A 89 6.63 -1.02 15.04
CA LEU A 89 5.25 -1.19 15.50
C LEU A 89 5.13 -0.75 16.97
N MET A 90 4.12 0.05 17.26
CA MET A 90 3.86 0.60 18.58
C MET A 90 2.73 -0.18 19.27
N ASP A 91 2.74 -0.16 20.60
CA ASP A 91 1.54 -0.44 21.38
C ASP A 91 0.74 0.85 21.61
N ALA A 92 -0.42 0.72 22.27
CA ALA A 92 -1.30 1.84 22.53
C ALA A 92 -0.61 2.94 23.37
N THR A 93 0.22 2.55 24.33
CA THR A 93 0.91 3.47 25.25
C THR A 93 1.95 4.29 24.49
N ARG A 94 2.79 3.65 23.67
CA ARG A 94 3.77 4.37 22.84
C ARG A 94 3.07 5.25 21.81
N ALA A 95 1.99 4.78 21.18
CA ALA A 95 1.22 5.57 20.23
C ALA A 95 0.60 6.82 20.87
N GLU A 96 0.10 6.71 22.10
CA GLU A 96 -0.41 7.85 22.88
C GLU A 96 0.68 8.89 23.16
N THR A 97 1.85 8.45 23.61
CA THR A 97 2.99 9.34 23.85
C THR A 97 3.36 10.11 22.59
N VAL A 98 3.52 9.40 21.46
CA VAL A 98 3.84 10.01 20.17
C VAL A 98 2.75 10.98 19.71
N TYR A 99 1.48 10.61 19.86
CA TYR A 99 0.36 11.49 19.55
C TYR A 99 0.41 12.78 20.37
N ASN A 100 0.64 12.70 21.68
CA ASN A 100 0.69 13.87 22.56
C ASN A 100 1.86 14.80 22.23
N GLU A 101 3.05 14.23 21.95
CA GLU A 101 4.22 14.99 21.51
C GLU A 101 3.97 15.73 20.19
N LEU A 102 3.41 15.02 19.20
CA LEU A 102 3.08 15.60 17.90
C LEU A 102 2.00 16.68 18.01
N LYS A 103 0.96 16.45 18.81
CA LYS A 103 -0.10 17.44 19.04
C LYS A 103 0.45 18.72 19.65
N ALA A 104 1.33 18.61 20.65
CA ALA A 104 1.96 19.77 21.29
C ALA A 104 2.86 20.55 20.31
N ARG A 105 3.61 19.83 19.46
CA ARG A 105 4.54 20.40 18.49
C ARG A 105 3.86 21.02 17.27
N LEU A 106 2.91 20.30 16.66
CA LEU A 106 2.27 20.67 15.39
C LEU A 106 1.04 21.56 15.56
N ARG A 107 0.38 21.51 16.73
CA ARG A 107 -0.83 22.29 17.04
C ARG A 107 -1.87 22.21 15.93
N PRO A 108 -2.33 20.98 15.59
CA PRO A 108 -3.25 20.78 14.47
C PRO A 108 -4.56 21.55 14.67
N LYS A 109 -5.13 22.02 13.56
CA LYS A 109 -6.48 22.61 13.52
C LYS A 109 -7.55 21.55 13.34
N LEU A 110 -7.19 20.39 12.78
CA LEU A 110 -8.11 19.27 12.64
C LEU A 110 -8.60 18.76 14.01
N SER A 111 -9.88 18.39 14.04
CA SER A 111 -10.44 17.71 15.18
C SER A 111 -9.83 16.32 15.35
N VAL A 112 -9.69 15.88 16.60
CA VAL A 112 -9.13 14.56 16.88
C VAL A 112 -10.03 13.46 16.32
N THR A 113 -9.45 12.55 15.56
CA THR A 113 -10.15 11.37 15.06
C THR A 113 -10.34 10.35 16.18
N MET A 114 -11.58 9.94 16.40
CA MET A 114 -11.95 8.90 17.36
C MET A 114 -12.14 7.58 16.63
N ASN A 115 -11.93 6.47 17.33
CA ASN A 115 -12.29 5.16 16.82
C ASN A 115 -13.81 5.05 16.57
N LYS A 116 -14.22 4.04 15.80
CA LYS A 116 -15.63 3.81 15.42
C LYS A 116 -16.49 3.24 16.58
N GLN A 117 -16.00 3.26 17.82
CA GLN A 117 -16.69 2.72 19.00
C GLN A 117 -17.43 3.82 19.75
N SER A 118 -18.39 3.44 20.59
CA SER A 118 -19.23 4.35 21.39
C SER A 118 -19.04 4.16 22.90
N GLY A 119 -19.50 5.14 23.69
CA GLY A 119 -19.44 5.10 25.16
C GLY A 119 -18.01 5.01 25.69
N GLU A 120 -17.81 4.21 26.74
CA GLU A 120 -16.50 3.98 27.39
C GLU A 120 -15.43 3.38 26.45
N MET A 121 -15.85 2.77 25.34
CA MET A 121 -14.94 2.20 24.34
C MET A 121 -14.50 3.24 23.29
N LYS A 122 -15.09 4.44 23.33
CA LYS A 122 -14.71 5.54 22.45
C LYS A 122 -13.33 6.06 22.86
N LYS A 123 -12.35 5.81 22.02
CA LYS A 123 -10.94 6.19 22.25
C LYS A 123 -10.39 6.90 21.03
N ILE A 124 -9.29 7.61 21.20
CA ILE A 124 -8.60 8.27 20.08
C ILE A 124 -8.09 7.18 19.13
N ALA A 125 -8.26 7.38 17.83
CA ALA A 125 -7.58 6.56 16.83
C ALA A 125 -6.17 7.13 16.62
N TYR A 126 -5.21 6.70 17.44
CA TYR A 126 -3.89 7.36 17.56
C TYR A 126 -3.12 7.43 16.24
N LEU A 127 -3.00 6.33 15.50
CA LEU A 127 -2.33 6.28 14.20
C LEU A 127 -3.04 7.19 13.20
N THR A 128 -4.38 7.11 13.12
CA THR A 128 -5.15 7.99 12.22
C THR A 128 -4.95 9.47 12.57
N ALA A 129 -4.98 9.81 13.86
CA ALA A 129 -4.75 11.18 14.32
C ALA A 129 -3.31 11.64 14.01
N ILE A 130 -2.31 10.79 14.21
CA ILE A 130 -0.91 11.06 13.88
C ILE A 130 -0.74 11.35 12.38
N VAL A 131 -1.29 10.49 11.52
CA VAL A 131 -1.28 10.67 10.06
C VAL A 131 -1.91 12.01 9.70
N ASN A 132 -3.14 12.28 10.17
CA ASN A 132 -3.86 13.52 9.87
C ASN A 132 -3.10 14.77 10.31
N MET A 133 -2.50 14.77 11.51
CA MET A 133 -1.69 15.89 12.00
C MET A 133 -0.47 16.16 11.11
N ILE A 134 0.22 15.10 10.67
CA ILE A 134 1.40 15.23 9.82
C ILE A 134 1.00 15.74 8.44
N VAL A 135 -0.02 15.16 7.81
CA VAL A 135 -0.50 15.61 6.49
C VAL A 135 -0.95 17.08 6.56
N GLU A 136 -1.72 17.47 7.59
CA GLU A 136 -2.13 18.86 7.80
C GLU A 136 -0.93 19.81 7.93
N SER A 137 0.08 19.41 8.69
CA SER A 137 1.26 20.25 8.94
C SER A 137 2.09 20.55 7.68
N VAL A 138 1.95 19.73 6.64
CA VAL A 138 2.70 19.85 5.38
C VAL A 138 1.83 20.37 4.24
N ALA A 139 0.66 19.76 4.02
CA ALA A 139 -0.24 20.11 2.92
C ALA A 139 -1.13 21.32 3.23
N GLY A 140 -1.28 21.70 4.50
CA GLY A 140 -2.26 22.68 4.94
C GLY A 140 -3.68 22.11 4.98
N LEU A 141 -4.57 22.78 5.72
CA LEU A 141 -5.93 22.28 6.00
C LEU A 141 -6.78 22.07 4.74
N ASP A 142 -6.61 22.92 3.73
CA ASP A 142 -7.39 22.89 2.48
C ASP A 142 -6.71 22.07 1.37
N GLY A 143 -5.53 21.50 1.64
CA GLY A 143 -4.70 20.81 0.65
C GLY A 143 -5.05 19.34 0.43
N PHE A 144 -5.95 18.77 1.24
CA PHE A 144 -6.25 17.34 1.23
C PHE A 144 -7.62 17.02 1.83
N ASN A 145 -8.07 15.78 1.66
CA ASN A 145 -9.27 15.25 2.29
C ASN A 145 -8.92 14.07 3.22
N TYR A 146 -9.03 14.30 4.53
CA TYR A 146 -8.68 13.34 5.58
C TYR A 146 -9.81 12.40 6.01
N ASN A 147 -11.01 12.59 5.43
CA ASN A 147 -12.16 11.72 5.64
C ASN A 147 -13.13 11.85 4.46
N PRO A 148 -12.82 11.23 3.32
CA PRO A 148 -13.52 11.55 2.09
C PRO A 148 -15.00 11.18 2.08
N GLY A 149 -15.38 10.08 2.73
CA GLY A 149 -16.78 9.63 2.78
C GLY A 149 -17.40 9.24 1.43
N GLN A 150 -16.61 9.22 0.34
CA GLN A 150 -17.01 8.99 -1.04
C GLN A 150 -15.96 8.18 -1.80
N LEU A 151 -16.32 7.64 -2.95
CA LEU A 151 -15.43 6.83 -3.79
C LEU A 151 -14.42 7.71 -4.54
N THR A 152 -13.22 7.19 -4.73
CA THR A 152 -12.21 7.83 -5.58
C THR A 152 -12.59 7.68 -7.05
N THR A 153 -12.60 8.78 -7.80
CA THR A 153 -12.96 8.80 -9.23
C THR A 153 -11.88 9.48 -10.05
N PHE A 154 -11.46 8.82 -11.12
CA PHE A 154 -10.58 9.36 -12.15
C PHE A 154 -11.40 9.74 -13.37
N THR A 155 -11.08 10.87 -14.00
CA THR A 155 -11.87 11.41 -15.12
C THR A 155 -11.03 11.73 -16.35
N ARG A 156 -11.62 11.60 -17.53
CA ARG A 156 -11.07 12.04 -18.83
C ARG A 156 -12.08 12.95 -19.50
N GLY A 157 -11.70 14.20 -19.78
CA GLY A 157 -12.62 15.19 -20.34
C GLY A 157 -13.87 15.41 -19.48
N ALA A 158 -13.69 15.49 -18.15
CA ALA A 158 -14.77 15.58 -17.15
C ALA A 158 -15.73 14.38 -17.07
N MET A 159 -15.56 13.33 -17.88
CA MET A 159 -16.33 12.09 -17.76
C MET A 159 -15.60 11.07 -16.86
N PRO A 160 -16.30 10.27 -16.05
CA PRO A 160 -15.70 9.19 -15.28
C PRO A 160 -14.97 8.20 -16.21
N LEU A 161 -13.70 7.96 -15.90
CA LEU A 161 -12.85 6.97 -16.57
C LEU A 161 -12.80 5.67 -15.78
N ARG A 162 -12.61 5.81 -14.46
CA ARG A 162 -12.63 4.73 -13.46
C ARG A 162 -13.08 5.29 -12.13
N THR A 163 -13.72 4.44 -11.33
CA THR A 163 -14.09 4.73 -9.94
C THR A 163 -13.73 3.51 -9.10
N LEU A 164 -12.94 3.71 -8.05
CA LEU A 164 -12.56 2.61 -7.16
C LEU A 164 -13.81 2.06 -6.46
N SER A 165 -13.80 0.76 -6.21
CA SER A 165 -14.90 0.05 -5.56
C SER A 165 -15.08 0.43 -4.08
N ARG A 166 -14.05 1.03 -3.48
CA ARG A 166 -14.02 1.37 -2.06
C ARG A 166 -13.62 2.82 -1.76
N ARG A 167 -13.93 3.20 -0.52
CA ARG A 167 -13.55 4.47 0.08
C ARG A 167 -12.23 4.29 0.81
N VAL A 168 -11.32 5.22 0.59
CA VAL A 168 -10.04 5.32 1.29
C VAL A 168 -10.16 6.16 2.56
N ASP A 169 -9.14 6.12 3.41
CA ASP A 169 -9.10 6.91 4.64
C ASP A 169 -8.68 8.37 4.36
N GLY A 170 -7.93 8.63 3.28
CA GLY A 170 -7.73 9.99 2.79
C GLY A 170 -7.13 10.08 1.39
N ALA A 171 -7.17 11.29 0.85
CA ALA A 171 -6.74 11.59 -0.51
C ALA A 171 -6.16 13.00 -0.63
N LEU A 172 -5.21 13.19 -1.55
CA LEU A 172 -4.61 14.49 -1.87
C LEU A 172 -4.65 14.72 -3.38
N PRO A 173 -5.14 15.89 -3.86
CA PRO A 173 -5.78 16.96 -3.08
C PRO A 173 -7.22 16.64 -2.66
N GLY A 174 -7.84 15.62 -3.26
CA GLY A 174 -9.19 15.16 -2.98
C GLY A 174 -9.46 13.87 -3.74
N VAL A 175 -10.72 13.41 -3.77
CA VAL A 175 -11.08 12.10 -4.36
C VAL A 175 -11.29 12.08 -5.86
N VAL A 176 -11.38 13.25 -6.50
CA VAL A 176 -11.53 13.34 -7.96
C VAL A 176 -10.16 13.69 -8.54
N ASN A 177 -9.60 12.77 -9.34
CA ASN A 177 -8.23 12.84 -9.85
C ASN A 177 -7.17 13.13 -8.76
N PRO A 178 -7.10 12.34 -7.68
CA PRO A 178 -6.03 12.44 -6.69
C PRO A 178 -4.65 12.21 -7.32
N VAL A 179 -3.62 12.79 -6.70
CA VAL A 179 -2.23 12.37 -6.89
C VAL A 179 -1.80 11.34 -5.86
N ALA A 180 -2.47 11.30 -4.70
CA ALA A 180 -2.18 10.34 -3.65
C ALA A 180 -3.44 9.88 -2.92
N LEU A 181 -3.44 8.61 -2.51
CA LEU A 181 -4.45 7.94 -1.71
C LEU A 181 -3.76 7.25 -0.53
N TRP A 182 -4.45 7.18 0.61
CA TRP A 182 -3.97 6.37 1.70
C TRP A 182 -5.04 5.65 2.50
N GLU A 183 -4.63 4.51 3.03
CA GLU A 183 -5.39 3.68 3.95
C GLU A 183 -4.67 3.57 5.30
N ILE A 184 -5.44 3.45 6.38
CA ILE A 184 -4.93 3.40 7.74
C ILE A 184 -5.53 2.20 8.46
N LYS A 185 -4.67 1.25 8.84
CA LYS A 185 -5.07 0.01 9.53
C LYS A 185 -4.54 0.01 10.96
N GLU A 186 -5.38 0.52 11.87
CA GLU A 186 -5.08 0.66 13.30
C GLU A 186 -5.88 -0.34 14.15
N TYR A 187 -5.20 -1.02 15.07
CA TYR A 187 -5.84 -2.01 15.94
C TYR A 187 -5.32 -2.04 17.39
N TYR A 188 -5.05 -0.89 18.02
CA TYR A 188 -4.49 -0.85 19.38
C TYR A 188 -5.39 -1.44 20.47
N TYR A 189 -6.70 -1.44 20.24
CA TYR A 189 -7.69 -1.85 21.24
C TYR A 189 -8.31 -3.23 20.97
N THR A 190 -7.81 -3.97 19.97
CA THR A 190 -8.26 -5.35 19.75
C THR A 190 -7.45 -6.32 20.59
N THR A 191 -8.12 -7.31 21.15
CA THR A 191 -7.49 -8.44 21.87
C THR A 191 -7.42 -9.70 21.02
N THR A 192 -8.11 -9.71 19.87
CA THR A 192 -8.17 -10.84 18.94
C THR A 192 -7.73 -10.43 17.55
N PHE A 193 -7.19 -11.41 16.82
CA PHE A 193 -6.96 -11.27 15.39
C PHE A 193 -8.14 -11.92 14.67
N GLY A 194 -9.10 -11.10 14.26
CA GLY A 194 -10.34 -11.53 13.63
C GLY A 194 -10.43 -11.16 12.15
N SER A 195 -11.55 -11.51 11.52
CA SER A 195 -11.85 -11.20 10.11
C SER A 195 -11.60 -9.75 9.76
N ARG A 196 -11.97 -8.81 10.64
CA ARG A 196 -11.77 -7.36 10.43
C ARG A 196 -10.32 -6.95 10.14
N VAL A 197 -9.33 -7.62 10.72
CA VAL A 197 -7.91 -7.33 10.44
C VAL A 197 -7.51 -7.87 9.08
N ALA A 198 -8.00 -9.07 8.74
CA ALA A 198 -7.80 -9.67 7.43
C ALA A 198 -8.47 -8.87 6.32
N ASP A 199 -9.70 -8.40 6.54
CA ASP A 199 -10.47 -7.56 5.62
C ASP A 199 -9.66 -6.32 5.25
N GLY A 200 -9.02 -5.67 6.22
CA GLY A 200 -8.16 -4.51 5.95
C GLY A 200 -7.03 -4.81 4.96
N VAL A 201 -6.45 -6.02 4.98
CA VAL A 201 -5.40 -6.42 4.03
C VAL A 201 -5.98 -6.72 2.65
N TYR A 202 -7.15 -7.34 2.58
CA TYR A 202 -7.80 -7.66 1.31
C TYR A 202 -8.42 -6.43 0.64
N GLU A 203 -8.87 -5.45 1.42
CA GLU A 203 -9.30 -4.14 0.93
C GLU A 203 -8.14 -3.44 0.20
N THR A 204 -6.97 -3.34 0.84
CA THR A 204 -5.78 -2.76 0.20
C THR A 204 -5.31 -3.54 -1.02
N LEU A 205 -5.43 -4.87 -0.99
CA LEU A 205 -5.14 -5.70 -2.16
C LEU A 205 -6.06 -5.36 -3.34
N LEU A 206 -7.36 -5.23 -3.08
CA LEU A 206 -8.35 -4.90 -4.10
C LEU A 206 -8.09 -3.51 -4.69
N ASP A 207 -7.93 -2.49 -3.83
CA ASP A 207 -7.66 -1.12 -4.25
C ASP A 207 -6.38 -1.08 -5.10
N GLY A 208 -5.33 -1.78 -4.68
CA GLY A 208 -4.08 -1.88 -5.43
C GLY A 208 -4.21 -2.57 -6.79
N MET A 209 -5.07 -3.58 -6.92
CA MET A 209 -5.35 -4.22 -8.21
C MET A 209 -6.16 -3.32 -9.15
N GLU A 210 -7.13 -2.56 -8.64
CA GLU A 210 -7.87 -1.57 -9.43
C GLU A 210 -6.94 -0.46 -9.93
N LEU A 211 -5.99 -0.03 -9.09
CA LEU A 211 -4.96 0.96 -9.45
C LEU A 211 -3.92 0.40 -10.43
N GLU A 212 -3.53 -0.87 -10.32
CA GLU A 212 -2.70 -1.55 -11.33
C GLU A 212 -3.39 -1.53 -12.69
N GLU A 213 -4.67 -1.94 -12.76
CA GLU A 213 -5.42 -1.96 -14.02
C GLU A 213 -5.47 -0.56 -14.66
N MET A 214 -5.74 0.47 -13.86
CA MET A 214 -5.77 1.85 -14.34
C MET A 214 -4.40 2.29 -14.89
N ARG A 215 -3.31 1.95 -14.20
CA ARG A 215 -1.96 2.25 -14.66
C ARG A 215 -1.63 1.53 -15.96
N GLU A 216 -1.92 0.25 -16.05
CA GLU A 216 -1.59 -0.59 -17.21
C GLU A 216 -2.42 -0.24 -18.45
N HIS A 217 -3.71 0.09 -18.28
CA HIS A 217 -4.64 0.27 -19.40
C HIS A 217 -4.93 1.73 -19.75
N GLU A 218 -4.80 2.65 -18.80
CA GLU A 218 -5.14 4.07 -18.99
C GLU A 218 -3.93 5.00 -18.85
N GLY A 219 -2.76 4.47 -18.49
CA GLY A 219 -1.53 5.24 -18.31
C GLY A 219 -1.61 6.27 -17.19
N ARG A 220 -2.49 6.06 -16.20
CA ARG A 220 -2.68 6.96 -15.06
C ARG A 220 -2.15 6.34 -13.79
N ASN A 221 -1.32 7.11 -13.09
CA ASN A 221 -0.74 6.73 -11.82
C ASN A 221 -1.30 7.61 -10.70
N VAL A 222 -1.39 7.01 -9.52
CA VAL A 222 -1.68 7.68 -8.26
C VAL A 222 -0.81 7.00 -7.21
N GLU A 223 -0.23 7.79 -6.31
CA GLU A 223 0.54 7.25 -5.20
C GLU A 223 -0.40 6.58 -4.20
N HIS A 224 -0.18 5.30 -3.90
CA HIS A 224 -0.98 4.53 -2.96
C HIS A 224 -0.17 4.18 -1.71
N MET A 225 -0.57 4.70 -0.54
CA MET A 225 0.10 4.48 0.73
C MET A 225 -0.75 3.70 1.73
N LEU A 226 -0.16 2.71 2.40
CA LEU A 226 -0.77 2.01 3.53
C LEU A 226 -0.02 2.36 4.82
N ALA A 227 -0.71 2.92 5.81
CA ALA A 227 -0.17 3.03 7.17
C ALA A 227 -0.81 1.97 8.06
N LEU A 228 0.00 1.26 8.87
CA LEU A 228 -0.52 0.28 9.81
C LEU A 228 0.23 0.27 11.13
N ASP A 229 -0.50 -0.02 12.21
CA ASP A 229 0.11 -0.16 13.53
C ASP A 229 -0.75 -0.97 14.52
N ALA A 230 -0.16 -1.24 15.68
CA ALA A 230 -0.53 -2.15 16.77
C ALA A 230 0.33 -3.41 16.77
N HIS A 231 1.47 -3.34 17.48
CA HIS A 231 2.45 -4.44 17.61
C HIS A 231 1.79 -5.76 18.03
N PHE A 232 0.88 -5.75 19.01
CA PHE A 232 0.19 -6.97 19.42
C PHE A 232 -0.60 -7.60 18.26
N THR A 233 -1.36 -6.80 17.53
CA THR A 233 -2.20 -7.28 16.43
C THR A 233 -1.34 -7.77 15.28
N TRP A 234 -0.44 -6.94 14.78
CA TRP A 234 0.30 -7.24 13.56
C TRP A 234 1.49 -8.17 13.78
N TRP A 235 2.26 -7.97 14.85
CA TRP A 235 3.41 -8.81 15.12
C TRP A 235 3.06 -10.07 15.90
N VAL A 236 2.41 -9.93 17.06
CA VAL A 236 2.19 -11.10 17.93
C VAL A 236 1.20 -12.08 17.28
N LYS A 237 0.14 -11.56 16.64
CA LYS A 237 -0.92 -12.38 16.04
C LYS A 237 -0.89 -12.44 14.51
N GLY A 238 -0.40 -11.39 13.85
CA GLY A 238 -0.64 -11.13 12.43
C GLY A 238 0.52 -11.33 11.46
N ARG A 239 1.62 -12.00 11.84
CA ARG A 239 2.84 -12.08 11.01
C ARG A 239 2.59 -12.57 9.58
N SER A 240 1.67 -13.51 9.39
CA SER A 240 1.31 -14.00 8.05
C SER A 240 0.72 -12.90 7.15
N TYR A 241 -0.03 -11.96 7.74
CA TYR A 241 -0.57 -10.81 7.02
C TYR A 241 0.49 -9.74 6.77
N LEU A 242 1.43 -9.53 7.70
CA LEU A 242 2.60 -8.70 7.43
C LEU A 242 3.40 -9.23 6.23
N CYS A 243 3.61 -10.55 6.11
CA CYS A 243 4.24 -11.12 4.91
C CYS A 243 3.46 -10.78 3.63
N ARG A 244 2.13 -10.89 3.65
CA ARG A 244 1.30 -10.54 2.50
C ARG A 244 1.39 -9.06 2.14
N ILE A 245 1.49 -8.18 3.13
CA ILE A 245 1.67 -6.74 2.90
C ILE A 245 3.02 -6.45 2.25
N ILE A 246 4.10 -7.11 2.70
CA ILE A 246 5.40 -7.04 2.02
C ILE A 246 5.29 -7.56 0.59
N ASP A 247 4.56 -8.66 0.36
CA ASP A 247 4.33 -9.17 -1.00
C ASP A 247 3.60 -8.13 -1.86
N MET A 248 2.50 -7.55 -1.38
CA MET A 248 1.73 -6.52 -2.12
C MET A 248 2.55 -5.28 -2.47
N LEU A 249 3.43 -4.84 -1.56
CA LEU A 249 4.36 -3.74 -1.81
C LEU A 249 5.29 -4.06 -2.99
N HIS A 250 5.86 -5.26 -3.05
CA HIS A 250 6.76 -5.65 -4.16
C HIS A 250 6.02 -6.03 -5.44
N MET A 251 4.75 -6.42 -5.34
CA MET A 251 3.85 -6.58 -6.49
C MET A 251 3.48 -5.25 -7.15
N GLY A 252 3.68 -4.10 -6.49
CA GLY A 252 3.29 -2.80 -7.02
C GLY A 252 1.80 -2.47 -6.84
N TYR A 253 1.15 -3.13 -5.88
CA TYR A 253 -0.24 -2.83 -5.48
C TYR A 253 -0.33 -1.69 -4.45
N VAL A 254 0.77 -1.45 -3.74
CA VAL A 254 0.95 -0.30 -2.85
C VAL A 254 2.33 0.26 -3.12
N ASP A 255 2.47 1.58 -3.21
CA ASP A 255 3.74 2.24 -3.50
C ASP A 255 4.59 2.43 -2.24
N GLU A 256 3.93 2.72 -1.11
CA GLU A 256 4.58 2.82 0.20
C GLU A 256 3.76 2.19 1.33
N VAL A 257 4.43 1.44 2.21
CA VAL A 257 3.82 0.96 3.47
C VAL A 257 4.58 1.57 4.65
N LEU A 258 3.87 2.25 5.55
CA LEU A 258 4.44 2.85 6.77
C LEU A 258 4.06 2.04 8.00
N PHE A 259 5.06 1.57 8.74
CA PHE A 259 4.86 0.71 9.91
C PHE A 259 5.05 1.47 11.23
N GLY A 260 3.95 1.69 11.96
CA GLY A 260 3.96 2.33 13.28
C GLY A 260 4.72 3.65 13.32
N TYR A 261 5.80 3.72 14.09
CA TYR A 261 6.58 4.94 14.27
C TYR A 261 7.21 5.47 12.97
N GLU A 262 7.37 4.63 11.95
CA GLU A 262 7.84 5.06 10.62
C GLU A 262 6.98 6.19 10.03
N VAL A 263 5.69 6.24 10.40
CA VAL A 263 4.79 7.34 10.00
C VAL A 263 5.38 8.70 10.38
N VAL A 264 6.01 8.82 11.55
CA VAL A 264 6.63 10.07 12.00
C VAL A 264 7.91 10.38 11.21
N GLU A 265 8.64 9.35 10.82
CA GLU A 265 9.93 9.47 10.13
C GLU A 265 9.76 9.81 8.63
N ARG A 266 8.83 9.13 7.95
CA ARG A 266 8.72 9.14 6.48
C ARG A 266 7.57 10.00 5.96
N LEU A 267 6.42 10.02 6.63
CA LEU A 267 5.22 10.69 6.09
C LEU A 267 5.43 12.19 5.78
N PRO A 268 6.17 13.00 6.57
CA PRO A 268 6.35 14.41 6.25
C PRO A 268 6.99 14.65 4.88
N SER A 269 8.05 13.91 4.54
CA SER A 269 8.71 14.03 3.24
C SER A 269 7.85 13.46 2.11
N LEU A 270 7.12 12.37 2.36
CA LEU A 270 6.20 11.80 1.41
C LEU A 270 5.06 12.78 1.04
N VAL A 271 4.50 13.49 2.01
CA VAL A 271 3.45 14.50 1.74
C VAL A 271 4.01 15.68 0.94
N GLN A 272 5.28 16.06 1.15
CA GLN A 272 5.92 17.09 0.31
C GLN A 272 6.00 16.66 -1.16
N GLU A 273 6.34 15.39 -1.42
CA GLU A 273 6.35 14.80 -2.76
C GLU A 273 4.95 14.88 -3.39
N TRP A 274 3.90 14.53 -2.64
CA TRP A 274 2.51 14.61 -3.12
C TRP A 274 2.05 16.04 -3.40
N VAL A 275 2.39 17.00 -2.54
CA VAL A 275 2.05 18.42 -2.76
C VAL A 275 2.70 18.92 -4.05
N ALA A 276 3.96 18.56 -4.31
CA ALA A 276 4.63 18.92 -5.56
C ALA A 276 3.93 18.30 -6.79
N LEU A 277 3.54 17.03 -6.72
CA LEU A 277 2.76 16.37 -7.79
C LEU A 277 1.42 17.07 -8.03
N ALA A 278 0.70 17.43 -6.97
CA ALA A 278 -0.59 18.11 -7.09
C ALA A 278 -0.46 19.49 -7.76
N GLN A 279 0.60 20.22 -7.44
CA GLN A 279 0.90 21.51 -8.07
C GLN A 279 1.21 21.35 -9.57
N GLN A 280 2.00 20.35 -9.94
CA GLN A 280 2.30 20.04 -11.34
C GLN A 280 1.03 19.66 -12.11
N GLN A 281 0.17 18.80 -11.54
CA GLN A 281 -1.09 18.41 -12.15
C GLN A 281 -2.03 19.62 -12.33
N ALA A 282 -2.10 20.53 -11.36
CA ALA A 282 -2.91 21.73 -11.46
C ALA A 282 -2.44 22.69 -12.58
N GLN A 283 -1.12 22.81 -12.77
CA GLN A 283 -0.52 23.61 -13.84
C GLN A 283 -0.82 23.03 -15.23
N ALA A 284 -0.71 21.71 -15.40
CA ALA A 284 -1.00 21.02 -16.65
C ALA A 284 -2.47 21.14 -17.10
N ILE A 285 -3.41 21.36 -16.17
CA ILE A 285 -4.82 21.62 -16.48
C ILE A 285 -5.05 23.07 -16.95
N HIS A 286 -4.21 24.01 -16.50
CA HIS A 286 -4.34 25.45 -16.80
C HIS A 286 -3.58 25.90 -18.05
N GLU A 287 -2.66 25.09 -18.59
CA GLU A 287 -2.05 25.37 -19.89
C GLU A 287 -3.08 25.11 -21.01
N PRO A 288 -3.41 26.12 -21.85
CA PRO A 288 -4.26 25.88 -23.01
C PRO A 288 -3.55 24.89 -23.92
N GLN A 289 -4.22 23.79 -24.27
CA GLN A 289 -3.81 22.95 -25.39
C GLN A 289 -3.82 23.81 -26.64
N ILE A 290 -2.67 24.39 -27.00
CA ILE A 290 -2.45 24.99 -28.30
C ILE A 290 -2.59 23.83 -29.29
N ARG A 291 -3.79 23.69 -29.88
CA ARG A 291 -4.00 22.81 -31.03
C ARG A 291 -3.05 23.29 -32.13
N GLY A 292 -1.98 22.53 -32.36
CA GLY A 292 -1.17 22.66 -33.55
C GLY A 292 -2.07 22.52 -34.78
N ALA A 293 -1.93 23.47 -35.70
CA ALA A 293 -2.54 23.46 -37.01
C ALA A 293 -2.23 22.15 -37.75
N ASP A 294 -3.26 21.54 -38.32
CA ASP A 294 -3.24 20.82 -39.60
C ASP A 294 -4.62 20.19 -39.84
N ASP A 295 -5.63 21.04 -40.04
CA ASP A 295 -6.84 20.66 -40.79
C ASP A 295 -6.67 21.20 -42.21
N ALA A 296 -5.78 20.58 -42.97
CA ALA A 296 -5.77 20.69 -44.41
C ALA A 296 -6.96 19.88 -44.96
N VAL A 297 -8.02 20.59 -45.33
CA VAL A 297 -9.15 20.05 -46.09
C VAL A 297 -8.62 19.64 -47.47
N PRO A 298 -8.77 18.37 -47.92
CA PRO A 298 -8.53 18.04 -49.31
C PRO A 298 -9.69 18.59 -50.16
N GLU A 299 -9.36 19.37 -51.19
CA GLU A 299 -10.29 19.77 -52.26
C GLU A 299 -10.88 18.51 -52.91
N GLU A 300 -12.22 18.37 -52.87
CA GLU A 300 -12.93 17.41 -53.70
C GLU A 300 -12.99 17.95 -55.14
N ASP A 301 -12.28 17.29 -56.04
CA ASP A 301 -12.42 17.44 -57.49
C ASP A 301 -13.86 17.12 -57.91
N GLY A 302 -14.58 18.17 -58.29
CA GLY A 302 -15.86 18.06 -58.98
C GLY A 302 -15.66 17.65 -60.43
N GLN A 303 -15.95 16.39 -60.74
CA GLN A 303 -16.39 15.97 -62.07
C GLN A 303 -17.73 15.26 -61.96
N LEU A 304 -18.77 15.91 -62.46
CA LEU A 304 -19.88 15.28 -63.17
C LEU A 304 -20.69 16.36 -63.91
N PHE A 305 -20.85 16.10 -65.21
CA PHE A 305 -21.54 16.82 -66.30
C PHE A 305 -20.76 17.92 -67.03
#